data_AF-A0A3A5IAN7-F1
#
_entry.id   AF-A0A3A5IAN7-F1
#
_cell.length_a   1.000
_cell.length_b   1.000
_cell.length_c   1.000
_cell.angle_alpha   90.00
_cell.angle_beta   90.00
_cell.angle_gamma   90.00
#
_symmetry.space_group_name_H-M   'P 1'
#
loop_
_entity.id
_entity.type
_entity.pdbx_description
1 polymer ?
#
loop_
_entity_poly.entity_id
_entity_poly.type
_entity_poly.pdbx_seq_one_letter_code
_entity_poly.pdbx_strand_id
1 'polypeptide(L)'
;MTVFVFGFILLLSLGIALNSRGKKKKMDVEEYLVGGRSFSGILLFFLAVGEIYSIGTMIGFPGGIYAKGPSYGLWFLGYILLAYPIGYFFAPLLWRTGKKYGAMTIPDLFKGHYSNRSLELVVTLSALLFLIPWGQLQFEGLIVALSSLGFNLSPAAAVIIAGCIAFLYISVSGVKAPAMISILKDILMFLAIIIAGIAVIREANGISNLFSMAKEQGASVTIDQPESLVFSLTTIFFQALALYCMPLIASVIFTGKSEGTIKKTQRFMPLYMLMYPFLILSSYFALVHIPNLQNPNQAFMATVMSILPEWAVGLVAAGAALSGILVLAITSLTVGGLVSRNLMPAVPENSQRKWVQTIVVLYLLSSMALTLLAPSLMLNLINTAYYGYGQFLPGLLAIFFSRTIKPLGIAAGLITGNVFALSMHLIEINLFNINIGLIALVLNFIVTYIVSMVTKKQSAGKEPVARKSNGSDAKSKEEFKGTPPVAAK
;
A
#
# COMPACT_ATOMS: atom_id res chain seq x y z
N MET A 1 12.74 -29.86 4.80
CA MET A 1 11.38 -29.63 5.37
C MET A 1 10.79 -28.28 4.96
N THR A 2 11.60 -27.21 4.91
CA THR A 2 11.21 -25.82 4.55
C THR A 2 10.28 -25.71 3.33
N VAL A 3 10.70 -26.30 2.21
CA VAL A 3 10.00 -26.22 0.91
C VAL A 3 8.62 -26.87 0.95
N PHE A 4 8.49 -27.97 1.68
CA PHE A 4 7.22 -28.68 1.81
C PHE A 4 6.19 -27.83 2.56
N VAL A 5 6.59 -27.23 3.70
CA VAL A 5 5.73 -26.33 4.48
C VAL A 5 5.35 -25.10 3.64
N PHE A 6 6.32 -24.52 2.94
CA PHE A 6 6.09 -23.38 2.05
C PHE A 6 5.07 -23.71 0.94
N GLY A 7 5.29 -24.80 0.20
CA GLY A 7 4.40 -25.25 -0.87
C GLY A 7 3.01 -25.60 -0.36
N PHE A 8 2.89 -26.26 0.79
CA PHE A 8 1.61 -26.56 1.42
C PHE A 8 0.80 -25.30 1.73
N ILE A 9 1.43 -24.27 2.31
CA ILE A 9 0.77 -23.00 2.62
C ILE A 9 0.30 -22.29 1.34
N LEU A 10 1.13 -22.27 0.29
CA LEU A 10 0.73 -21.67 -1.00
C LEU A 10 -0.42 -22.41 -1.69
N LEU A 11 -0.46 -23.74 -1.58
CA LEU A 11 -1.56 -24.55 -2.09
C LEU A 11 -2.83 -24.32 -1.27
N LEU A 12 -2.72 -24.22 0.05
CA LEU A 12 -3.83 -23.90 0.95
C LEU A 12 -4.42 -22.52 0.62
N SER A 13 -3.58 -21.49 0.43
CA SER A 13 -4.05 -20.17 0.04
C SER A 13 -4.69 -20.15 -1.34
N LEU A 14 -4.20 -20.95 -2.30
CA LEU A 14 -4.84 -21.12 -3.60
C LEU A 14 -6.21 -21.79 -3.47
N GLY A 15 -6.34 -22.79 -2.59
CA GLY A 15 -7.63 -23.42 -2.26
C GLY A 15 -8.63 -22.42 -1.66
N ILE A 16 -8.17 -21.56 -0.75
CA ILE A 16 -8.98 -20.45 -0.20
C ILE A 16 -9.41 -19.49 -1.32
N ALA A 17 -8.50 -19.14 -2.23
CA ALA A 17 -8.79 -18.26 -3.36
C ALA A 17 -9.91 -18.83 -4.24
N LEU A 18 -9.80 -20.11 -4.63
CA LEU A 18 -10.77 -20.81 -5.47
C LEU A 18 -12.15 -20.90 -4.79
N ASN A 19 -12.19 -21.18 -3.49
CA ASN A 19 -13.44 -21.26 -2.74
C ASN A 19 -14.12 -19.89 -2.55
N SER A 20 -13.34 -18.80 -2.51
CA SER A 20 -13.87 -17.44 -2.32
C SER A 20 -14.69 -16.91 -3.52
N ARG A 21 -14.54 -17.54 -4.70
CA ARG A 21 -15.08 -17.07 -5.99
C ARG A 21 -16.62 -17.05 -6.07
N GLY A 22 -17.31 -17.69 -5.12
CA GLY A 22 -18.77 -17.76 -5.09
C GLY A 22 -19.36 -18.49 -6.31
N LYS A 23 -20.67 -18.78 -6.28
CA LYS A 23 -21.36 -19.53 -7.36
C LYS A 23 -21.71 -18.68 -8.60
N LYS A 24 -21.38 -17.38 -8.63
CA LYS A 24 -21.78 -16.47 -9.71
C LYS A 24 -20.86 -16.62 -10.92
N LYS A 25 -21.42 -17.05 -12.08
CA LYS A 25 -20.67 -17.26 -13.34
C LYS A 25 -20.14 -15.96 -13.99
N LYS A 26 -20.71 -14.79 -13.67
CA LYS A 26 -20.23 -13.48 -14.14
C LYS A 26 -20.23 -12.47 -12.97
N MET A 27 -19.09 -11.81 -12.75
CA MET A 27 -18.95 -10.70 -11.81
C MET A 27 -18.99 -9.41 -12.63
N ASP A 28 -19.80 -8.44 -12.21
CA ASP A 28 -19.69 -7.08 -12.77
C ASP A 28 -18.41 -6.39 -12.27
N VAL A 29 -18.08 -5.24 -12.86
CA VAL A 29 -16.85 -4.50 -12.55
C VAL A 29 -16.81 -4.02 -11.09
N GLU A 30 -17.97 -3.71 -10.49
CA GLU A 30 -18.05 -3.25 -9.10
C GLU A 30 -17.78 -4.40 -8.12
N GLU A 31 -18.34 -5.59 -8.37
CA GLU A 31 -18.05 -6.80 -7.63
C GLU A 31 -16.57 -7.22 -7.78
N TYR A 32 -16.00 -7.06 -8.98
CA TYR A 32 -14.62 -7.43 -9.26
C TYR A 32 -13.60 -6.49 -8.58
N LEU A 33 -13.79 -5.17 -8.69
CA LEU A 33 -12.85 -4.15 -8.18
C LEU A 33 -13.06 -3.81 -6.71
N VAL A 34 -14.31 -3.75 -6.24
CA VAL A 34 -14.64 -3.29 -4.87
C VAL A 34 -15.58 -4.22 -4.09
N GLY A 35 -15.84 -5.43 -4.58
CA GLY A 35 -16.59 -6.46 -3.84
C GLY A 35 -18.02 -6.06 -3.53
N GLY A 36 -18.64 -5.28 -4.43
CA GLY A 36 -20.00 -4.77 -4.25
C GLY A 36 -20.14 -3.83 -3.06
N ARG A 37 -19.02 -3.29 -2.54
CA ARG A 37 -18.96 -2.43 -1.35
C ARG A 37 -19.61 -3.06 -0.12
N SER A 38 -19.53 -4.38 -0.01
CA SER A 38 -20.28 -5.17 0.98
C SER A 38 -19.43 -5.63 2.16
N PHE A 39 -18.14 -5.28 2.18
CA PHE A 39 -17.21 -5.89 3.13
C PHE A 39 -17.54 -5.50 4.56
N SER A 40 -17.69 -6.52 5.40
CA SER A 40 -17.86 -6.39 6.83
C SER A 40 -16.59 -5.83 7.48
N GLY A 41 -16.69 -5.38 8.73
CA GLY A 41 -15.53 -4.84 9.44
C GLY A 41 -14.34 -5.81 9.51
N ILE A 42 -14.61 -7.12 9.59
CA ILE A 42 -13.56 -8.14 9.66
C ILE A 42 -12.86 -8.29 8.30
N LEU A 43 -13.61 -8.45 7.21
CA LEU A 43 -13.02 -8.59 5.87
C LEU A 43 -12.27 -7.33 5.45
N LEU A 44 -12.85 -6.15 5.71
CA LEU A 44 -12.17 -4.88 5.46
C LEU A 44 -10.90 -4.74 6.32
N PHE A 45 -10.95 -5.18 7.58
CA PHE A 45 -9.80 -5.15 8.47
C PHE A 45 -8.65 -5.98 7.92
N PHE A 46 -8.86 -7.26 7.65
CA PHE A 46 -7.81 -8.13 7.13
C PHE A 46 -7.35 -7.73 5.74
N LEU A 47 -8.24 -7.27 4.86
CA LEU A 47 -7.81 -6.73 3.56
C LEU A 47 -6.90 -5.52 3.75
N ALA A 48 -7.33 -4.51 4.52
CA ALA A 48 -6.55 -3.28 4.66
C ALA A 48 -5.26 -3.47 5.44
N VAL A 49 -5.26 -4.31 6.48
CA VAL A 49 -4.05 -4.71 7.20
C VAL A 49 -3.12 -5.50 6.27
N GLY A 50 -3.66 -6.42 5.47
CA GLY A 50 -2.92 -7.19 4.47
C GLY A 50 -2.11 -6.30 3.52
N GLU A 51 -2.70 -5.17 3.11
CA GLU A 51 -2.06 -4.19 2.23
C GLU A 51 -1.09 -3.24 2.95
N ILE A 52 -1.45 -2.74 4.14
CA ILE A 52 -0.61 -1.79 4.90
C ILE A 52 0.61 -2.49 5.49
N TYR A 53 0.38 -3.64 6.14
CA TYR A 53 1.40 -4.48 6.76
C TYR A 53 1.82 -5.58 5.77
N SER A 54 2.51 -5.13 4.73
CA SER A 54 2.97 -5.94 3.61
C SER A 54 4.32 -6.62 3.90
N ILE A 55 4.90 -7.24 2.87
CA ILE A 55 6.28 -7.75 2.89
C ILE A 55 7.30 -6.67 3.26
N GLY A 56 6.99 -5.38 3.03
CA GLY A 56 7.79 -4.25 3.49
C GLY A 56 7.89 -4.17 5.01
N THR A 57 6.87 -4.61 5.75
CA THR A 57 6.92 -4.72 7.22
C THR A 57 7.81 -5.87 7.66
N MET A 58 7.62 -7.07 7.10
CA MET A 58 8.39 -8.26 7.51
C MET A 58 9.88 -8.18 7.14
N ILE A 59 10.19 -7.68 5.93
CA ILE A 59 11.52 -7.75 5.34
C ILE A 59 12.15 -6.36 5.27
N GLY A 60 11.42 -5.39 4.74
CA GLY A 60 11.95 -4.04 4.51
C GLY A 60 12.31 -3.30 5.79
N PHE A 61 11.42 -3.30 6.79
CA PHE A 61 11.63 -2.64 8.08
C PHE A 61 12.91 -3.10 8.81
N PRO A 62 13.09 -4.41 9.12
CA PRO A 62 14.31 -4.88 9.76
C PRO A 62 15.54 -4.70 8.87
N GLY A 63 15.42 -4.81 7.54
CA GLY A 63 16.52 -4.53 6.63
C GLY A 63 16.97 -3.07 6.62
N GLY A 64 16.04 -2.14 6.84
CA GLY A 64 16.38 -0.73 7.01
C GLY A 64 17.15 -0.41 8.27
N ILE A 65 16.73 -1.01 9.40
CA ILE A 65 17.45 -0.86 10.66
C ILE A 65 18.86 -1.45 10.52
N TYR A 66 19.00 -2.60 9.86
CA TYR A 66 20.30 -3.20 9.57
C TYR A 66 21.17 -2.27 8.71
N ALA A 67 20.62 -1.69 7.66
CA ALA A 67 21.37 -0.87 6.70
C ALA A 67 21.71 0.54 7.20
N LYS A 68 20.79 1.17 7.94
CA LYS A 68 20.77 2.62 8.20
C LYS A 68 20.49 2.98 9.67
N GLY A 69 20.36 1.98 10.53
CA GLY A 69 20.24 2.17 11.97
C GLY A 69 18.84 2.56 12.46
N PRO A 70 18.72 2.92 13.75
CA PRO A 70 17.44 3.09 14.44
C PRO A 70 16.58 4.23 13.91
N SER A 71 17.15 5.25 13.25
CA SER A 71 16.40 6.36 12.64
C SER A 71 15.41 5.87 11.57
N TYR A 72 15.78 4.88 10.74
CA TYR A 72 14.87 4.28 9.77
C TYR A 72 13.74 3.50 10.46
N GLY A 73 14.05 2.84 11.59
CA GLY A 73 13.06 2.20 12.44
C GLY A 73 12.06 3.21 13.02
N LEU A 74 12.56 4.33 13.56
CA LEU A 74 11.74 5.43 14.09
C LEU A 74 10.82 5.99 13.01
N TRP A 75 11.35 6.30 11.82
CA TRP A 75 10.54 6.84 10.74
C TRP A 75 9.41 5.87 10.36
N PHE A 76 9.73 4.60 10.10
CA PHE A 76 8.75 3.62 9.66
C PHE A 76 7.61 3.44 10.67
N LEU A 77 7.96 3.32 11.95
CA LEU A 77 6.98 3.22 13.03
C LEU A 77 6.15 4.49 13.18
N GLY A 78 6.84 5.64 13.18
CA GLY A 78 6.23 6.94 13.40
C GLY A 78 5.19 7.28 12.36
N TYR A 79 5.45 7.03 11.07
CA TYR A 79 4.50 7.37 10.02
C TYR A 79 3.26 6.49 10.07
N ILE A 80 3.41 5.18 10.32
CA ILE A 80 2.26 4.25 10.43
C ILE A 80 1.41 4.63 11.65
N LEU A 81 2.04 4.86 12.79
CA LEU A 81 1.35 5.26 14.01
C LEU A 81 0.56 6.57 13.82
N LEU A 82 1.20 7.58 13.20
CA LEU A 82 0.59 8.88 12.94
C LEU A 82 -0.48 8.82 11.83
N ALA A 83 -0.38 7.87 10.90
CA ALA A 83 -1.36 7.73 9.84
C ALA A 83 -2.74 7.33 10.38
N TYR A 84 -2.83 6.47 11.40
CA TYR A 84 -4.13 6.02 11.92
C TYR A 84 -5.06 7.12 12.46
N PRO A 85 -4.61 8.07 13.30
CA PRO A 85 -5.46 9.19 13.70
C PRO A 85 -5.85 10.06 12.50
N ILE A 86 -4.95 10.28 11.52
CA ILE A 86 -5.28 11.00 10.28
C ILE A 86 -6.37 10.24 9.52
N GLY A 87 -6.20 8.93 9.34
CA GLY A 87 -7.13 8.02 8.67
C GLY A 87 -8.49 7.95 9.32
N TYR A 88 -8.56 8.03 10.65
CA TYR A 88 -9.82 8.07 11.38
C TYR A 88 -10.74 9.21 10.92
N PHE A 89 -10.16 10.33 10.48
CA PHE A 89 -10.90 11.47 9.94
C PHE A 89 -10.94 11.47 8.40
N PHE A 90 -9.83 11.15 7.75
CA PHE A 90 -9.67 11.24 6.29
C PHE A 90 -10.35 10.09 5.53
N ALA A 91 -10.17 8.83 5.98
CA ALA A 91 -10.73 7.66 5.29
C ALA A 91 -12.27 7.67 5.20
N PRO A 92 -13.03 8.11 6.23
CA PRO A 92 -14.46 8.37 6.12
C PRO A 92 -14.86 9.33 5.00
N LEU A 93 -14.11 10.42 4.81
CA LEU A 93 -14.37 11.40 3.76
C LEU A 93 -14.11 10.79 2.38
N LEU A 94 -13.02 10.04 2.26
CA LEU A 94 -12.69 9.29 1.05
C LEU A 94 -13.82 8.30 0.72
N TRP A 95 -14.27 7.51 1.69
CA TRP A 95 -15.37 6.56 1.53
C TRP A 95 -16.68 7.22 1.09
N ARG A 96 -17.11 8.30 1.76
CA ARG A 96 -18.34 9.04 1.42
C ARG A 96 -18.27 9.59 -0.01
N THR A 97 -17.13 10.16 -0.38
CA THR A 97 -16.89 10.73 -1.71
C THR A 97 -16.90 9.64 -2.76
N GLY A 98 -16.28 8.49 -2.46
CA GLY A 98 -16.32 7.33 -3.35
C GLY A 98 -17.73 6.81 -3.57
N LYS A 99 -18.56 6.75 -2.51
CA LYS A 99 -19.97 6.39 -2.64
C LYS A 99 -20.77 7.42 -3.46
N LYS A 100 -20.54 8.72 -3.23
CA LYS A 100 -21.23 9.82 -3.95
C LYS A 100 -21.00 9.77 -5.46
N TYR A 101 -19.79 9.41 -5.90
CA TYR A 101 -19.43 9.40 -7.32
C TYR A 101 -19.36 8.01 -7.95
N GLY A 102 -19.71 6.95 -7.21
CA GLY A 102 -19.54 5.57 -7.68
C GLY A 102 -18.07 5.23 -7.99
N ALA A 103 -17.13 5.85 -7.28
CA ALA A 103 -15.70 5.75 -7.55
C ALA A 103 -15.13 4.41 -7.09
N MET A 104 -14.34 3.77 -7.93
CA MET A 104 -13.57 2.56 -7.61
C MET A 104 -12.07 2.83 -7.61
N THR A 105 -11.66 3.96 -8.20
CA THR A 105 -10.28 4.43 -8.28
C THR A 105 -10.17 5.86 -7.73
N ILE A 106 -8.96 6.30 -7.40
CA ILE A 106 -8.71 7.70 -7.03
C ILE A 106 -9.12 8.69 -8.15
N PRO A 107 -8.72 8.50 -9.43
CA PRO A 107 -9.11 9.41 -10.51
C PRO A 107 -10.62 9.57 -10.71
N ASP A 108 -11.42 8.55 -10.40
CA ASP A 108 -12.89 8.64 -10.43
C ASP A 108 -13.40 9.76 -9.49
N LEU A 109 -12.75 10.00 -8.36
CA LEU A 109 -13.12 11.09 -7.43
C LEU A 109 -12.92 12.46 -8.09
N PHE A 110 -11.78 12.64 -8.76
CA PHE A 110 -11.44 13.86 -9.48
C PHE A 110 -12.40 14.10 -10.64
N LYS A 111 -12.67 13.05 -11.43
CA LYS A 111 -13.63 13.12 -12.53
C LYS A 111 -15.05 13.39 -12.04
N GLY A 112 -15.48 12.70 -10.99
CA GLY A 112 -16.83 12.86 -10.43
C GLY A 112 -17.07 14.27 -9.87
N HIS A 113 -16.06 14.84 -9.21
CA HIS A 113 -16.15 16.15 -8.58
C HIS A 113 -15.99 17.31 -9.58
N TYR A 114 -15.01 17.26 -10.48
CA TYR A 114 -14.70 18.35 -11.42
C TYR A 114 -15.29 18.18 -12.82
N SER A 115 -15.84 17.00 -13.14
CA SER A 115 -16.28 16.62 -14.49
C SER A 115 -15.17 16.77 -15.56
N ASN A 116 -13.90 16.88 -15.18
CA ASN A 116 -12.78 17.19 -16.07
C ASN A 116 -12.00 15.92 -16.47
N ARG A 117 -11.96 15.60 -17.77
CA ARG A 117 -11.29 14.41 -18.31
C ARG A 117 -9.75 14.53 -18.30
N SER A 118 -9.22 15.72 -18.54
CA SER A 118 -7.77 15.94 -18.56
C SER A 118 -7.16 15.78 -17.17
N LEU A 119 -7.82 16.31 -16.13
CA LEU A 119 -7.39 16.11 -14.74
C LEU A 119 -7.44 14.63 -14.36
N GLU A 120 -8.53 13.93 -14.71
CA GLU A 120 -8.64 12.50 -14.47
C GLU A 120 -7.44 11.73 -15.06
N LEU A 121 -7.10 11.98 -16.34
CA LEU A 121 -5.97 11.34 -17.00
C LEU A 121 -4.63 11.66 -16.33
N VAL A 122 -4.40 12.92 -15.92
CA VAL A 122 -3.18 13.33 -15.23
C VAL A 122 -3.02 12.58 -13.89
N VAL A 123 -4.11 12.44 -13.13
CA VAL A 123 -4.12 11.66 -11.88
C VAL A 123 -3.91 10.17 -12.18
N THR A 124 -4.52 9.62 -13.24
CA THR A 124 -4.36 8.21 -13.64
C THR A 124 -2.92 7.89 -14.03
N LEU A 125 -2.29 8.71 -14.87
CA LEU A 125 -0.91 8.48 -15.32
C LEU A 125 0.07 8.60 -14.14
N SER A 126 -0.13 9.58 -13.26
CA SER A 126 0.62 9.68 -12.01
C SER A 126 0.45 8.44 -11.14
N ALA A 127 -0.78 7.93 -10.98
CA ALA A 127 -1.03 6.74 -10.17
C ALA A 127 -0.33 5.50 -10.74
N LEU A 128 -0.41 5.29 -12.06
CA LEU A 128 0.27 4.18 -12.75
C LEU A 128 1.79 4.25 -12.60
N LEU A 129 2.37 5.45 -12.74
CA LEU A 129 3.81 5.65 -12.61
C LEU A 129 4.33 5.24 -11.23
N PHE A 130 3.70 5.72 -10.15
CA PHE A 130 4.18 5.48 -8.79
C PHE A 130 3.74 4.12 -8.21
N LEU A 131 2.84 3.40 -8.88
CA LEU A 131 2.59 1.99 -8.58
C LEU A 131 3.80 1.10 -8.95
N ILE A 132 4.62 1.49 -9.93
CA ILE A 132 5.80 0.72 -10.35
C ILE A 132 6.82 0.52 -9.21
N PRO A 133 7.35 1.56 -8.52
CA PRO A 133 8.26 1.36 -7.38
C PRO A 133 7.59 0.60 -6.22
N TRP A 134 6.27 0.72 -6.07
CA TRP A 134 5.52 -0.08 -5.10
C TRP A 134 5.46 -1.57 -5.48
N GLY A 135 5.39 -1.89 -6.77
CA GLY A 135 5.53 -3.26 -7.28
C GLY A 135 6.95 -3.79 -7.13
N GLN A 136 7.96 -2.97 -7.45
CA GLN A 136 9.39 -3.30 -7.26
C GLN A 136 9.68 -3.68 -5.81
N LEU A 137 9.14 -2.93 -4.86
CA LEU A 137 9.20 -3.23 -3.42
C LEU A 137 8.75 -4.66 -3.11
N GLN A 138 7.64 -5.12 -3.70
CA GLN A 138 7.12 -6.45 -3.43
C GLN A 138 8.03 -7.53 -4.02
N PHE A 139 8.53 -7.33 -5.25
CA PHE A 139 9.44 -8.27 -5.89
C PHE A 139 10.78 -8.38 -5.16
N GLU A 140 11.34 -7.27 -4.66
CA GLU A 140 12.56 -7.26 -3.85
C GLU A 140 12.38 -8.14 -2.59
N GLY A 141 11.26 -7.98 -1.88
CA GLY A 141 10.95 -8.83 -0.73
C GLY A 141 10.71 -10.30 -1.11
N LEU A 142 10.09 -10.55 -2.27
CA LEU A 142 9.82 -11.91 -2.75
C LEU A 142 11.11 -12.66 -3.12
N ILE A 143 12.12 -11.97 -3.65
CA ILE A 143 13.46 -12.55 -3.82
C ILE A 143 13.97 -13.05 -2.48
N VAL A 144 13.96 -12.19 -1.45
CA VAL A 144 14.44 -12.55 -0.11
C VAL A 144 13.66 -13.75 0.48
N ALA A 145 12.34 -13.75 0.35
CA ALA A 145 11.49 -14.83 0.87
C ALA A 145 11.69 -16.17 0.13
N LEU A 146 11.95 -16.14 -1.18
CA LEU A 146 12.17 -17.36 -1.97
C LEU A 146 13.59 -17.89 -1.84
N SER A 147 14.59 -17.01 -1.70
CA SER A 147 15.99 -17.39 -1.47
C SER A 147 16.18 -18.10 -0.13
N SER A 148 15.30 -17.87 0.87
CA SER A 148 15.38 -18.57 2.15
C SER A 148 14.89 -20.02 2.12
N LEU A 149 14.45 -20.54 0.96
CA LEU A 149 13.98 -21.92 0.84
C LEU A 149 15.11 -22.97 0.78
N GLY A 150 16.38 -22.52 0.75
CA GLY A 150 17.56 -23.38 0.75
C GLY A 150 18.03 -23.82 -0.63
N PHE A 151 17.38 -23.37 -1.71
CA PHE A 151 17.86 -23.55 -3.08
C PHE A 151 18.68 -22.35 -3.54
N ASN A 152 19.70 -22.60 -4.35
CA ASN A 152 20.46 -21.52 -5.00
C ASN A 152 19.65 -20.95 -6.19
N LEU A 153 18.59 -20.20 -5.87
CA LEU A 153 17.73 -19.53 -6.83
C LEU A 153 18.37 -18.21 -7.25
N SER A 154 18.59 -18.03 -8.55
CA SER A 154 18.99 -16.71 -9.06
C SER A 154 17.87 -15.68 -8.80
N PRO A 155 18.21 -14.40 -8.57
CA PRO A 155 17.23 -13.34 -8.41
C PRO A 155 16.20 -13.31 -9.56
N ALA A 156 16.66 -13.52 -10.79
CA ALA A 156 15.78 -13.60 -11.96
C ALA A 156 14.76 -14.73 -11.86
N ALA A 157 15.19 -15.94 -11.45
CA ALA A 157 14.28 -17.06 -11.26
C ALA A 157 13.26 -16.78 -10.14
N ALA A 158 13.70 -16.21 -9.02
CA ALA A 158 12.82 -15.85 -7.91
C ALA A 158 11.74 -14.83 -8.33
N VAL A 159 12.14 -13.77 -9.05
CA VAL A 159 11.22 -12.75 -9.56
C VAL A 159 10.22 -13.34 -10.57
N ILE A 160 10.66 -14.20 -11.49
CA ILE A 160 9.78 -14.87 -12.46
C ILE A 160 8.77 -15.77 -11.76
N ILE A 161 9.21 -16.60 -10.82
CA ILE A 161 8.32 -17.47 -10.02
C ILE A 161 7.30 -16.63 -9.27
N ALA A 162 7.74 -15.58 -8.57
CA ALA A 162 6.87 -14.67 -7.85
C ALA A 162 5.84 -13.98 -8.77
N GLY A 163 6.27 -13.53 -9.96
CA GLY A 163 5.42 -12.90 -10.95
C GLY A 163 4.36 -13.85 -11.49
N CYS A 164 4.73 -15.09 -11.79
CA CYS A 164 3.79 -16.15 -12.21
C CYS A 164 2.75 -16.44 -11.12
N ILE A 165 3.17 -16.57 -9.85
CA ILE A 165 2.23 -16.81 -8.74
C ILE A 165 1.29 -15.61 -8.56
N ALA A 166 1.81 -14.38 -8.57
CA ALA A 166 0.98 -13.19 -8.50
C ALA A 166 -0.04 -13.11 -9.64
N PHE A 167 0.39 -13.39 -10.88
CA PHE A 167 -0.49 -13.42 -12.05
C PHE A 167 -1.58 -14.49 -11.95
N LEU A 168 -1.26 -15.68 -11.45
CA LEU A 168 -2.24 -16.74 -11.20
C LEU A 168 -3.31 -16.29 -10.20
N TYR A 169 -2.91 -15.64 -9.09
CA TYR A 169 -3.83 -15.15 -8.07
C TYR A 169 -4.79 -14.08 -8.61
N ILE A 170 -4.30 -13.19 -9.47
CA ILE A 170 -5.11 -12.18 -10.16
C ILE A 170 -6.11 -12.82 -11.13
N SER A 171 -5.66 -13.83 -11.87
CA SER A 171 -6.47 -14.51 -12.89
C SER A 171 -7.61 -15.33 -12.28
N VAL A 172 -7.42 -15.81 -11.05
CA VAL A 172 -8.35 -16.72 -10.37
C VAL A 172 -9.46 -15.96 -9.64
N SER A 173 -9.30 -14.68 -9.30
CA SER A 173 -10.25 -14.02 -8.39
C SER A 173 -10.14 -12.49 -8.32
N GLY A 174 -11.29 -11.79 -8.21
CA GLY A 174 -11.36 -10.36 -7.88
C GLY A 174 -11.01 -10.06 -6.41
N VAL A 175 -11.28 -8.83 -5.94
CA VAL A 175 -10.83 -8.29 -4.63
C VAL A 175 -11.15 -9.15 -3.40
N LYS A 176 -12.13 -10.06 -3.50
CA LYS A 176 -12.57 -10.93 -2.40
C LYS A 176 -11.58 -12.03 -2.04
N ALA A 177 -10.85 -12.61 -3.00
CA ALA A 177 -9.91 -13.67 -2.65
C ALA A 177 -8.72 -13.13 -1.85
N PRO A 178 -8.06 -12.02 -2.25
CA PRO A 178 -6.99 -11.49 -1.43
C PRO A 178 -7.45 -11.12 -0.01
N ALA A 179 -8.68 -10.63 0.15
CA ALA A 179 -9.25 -10.37 1.48
C ALA A 179 -9.37 -11.64 2.35
N MET A 180 -9.77 -12.77 1.77
CA MET A 180 -9.87 -14.04 2.50
C MET A 180 -8.48 -14.62 2.81
N ILE A 181 -7.55 -14.54 1.86
CA ILE A 181 -6.19 -15.07 2.03
C ILE A 181 -5.40 -14.19 3.01
N SER A 182 -5.70 -12.90 3.10
CA SER A 182 -5.08 -11.98 4.06
C SER A 182 -5.23 -12.47 5.51
N ILE A 183 -6.34 -13.13 5.85
CA ILE A 183 -6.53 -13.73 7.18
C ILE A 183 -5.46 -14.79 7.48
N LEU A 184 -5.27 -15.74 6.55
CA LEU A 184 -4.26 -16.78 6.68
C LEU A 184 -2.86 -16.16 6.75
N LYS A 185 -2.56 -15.25 5.81
CA LYS A 185 -1.28 -14.53 5.71
C LYS A 185 -0.96 -13.78 7.00
N ASP A 186 -1.90 -13.03 7.56
CA ASP A 186 -1.70 -12.22 8.76
C ASP A 186 -1.44 -13.07 10.00
N ILE A 187 -2.17 -14.18 10.16
CA ILE A 187 -1.92 -15.13 11.26
C ILE A 187 -0.51 -15.70 11.16
N LEU A 188 -0.11 -16.16 9.97
CA LEU A 188 1.23 -16.72 9.74
C LEU A 188 2.33 -15.69 9.98
N MET A 189 2.15 -14.48 9.44
CA MET A 189 3.08 -13.36 9.64
C MET A 189 3.25 -13.01 11.11
N PHE A 190 2.16 -12.86 11.86
CA PHE A 190 2.21 -12.46 13.27
C PHE A 190 2.89 -13.54 14.13
N LEU A 191 2.51 -14.82 13.92
CA LEU A 191 3.15 -15.94 14.62
C LEU A 191 4.64 -16.05 14.28
N ALA A 192 5.00 -15.93 13.00
CA ALA A 192 6.38 -15.99 12.54
C ALA A 192 7.26 -14.93 13.22
N ILE A 193 6.79 -13.67 13.25
CA ILE A 193 7.54 -12.56 13.84
C ILE A 193 7.71 -12.74 15.36
N ILE A 194 6.64 -13.15 16.06
CA ILE A 194 6.71 -13.37 17.51
C ILE A 194 7.64 -14.54 17.84
N ILE A 195 7.53 -15.66 17.14
CA ILE A 195 8.38 -16.83 17.36
C ILE A 195 9.85 -16.46 17.13
N ALA A 196 10.17 -15.77 16.02
CA ALA A 196 11.51 -15.32 15.72
C ALA A 196 12.04 -14.37 16.81
N GLY A 197 11.25 -13.39 17.23
CA GLY A 197 11.67 -12.45 18.26
C GLY A 197 11.86 -13.08 19.63
N ILE A 198 10.99 -14.01 20.05
CA ILE A 198 11.19 -14.77 21.30
C ILE A 198 12.44 -15.63 21.22
N ALA A 199 12.71 -16.28 20.09
CA ALA A 199 13.93 -17.04 19.88
C ALA A 199 15.16 -16.15 19.99
N VAL A 200 15.15 -14.96 19.37
CA VAL A 200 16.21 -13.95 19.52
C VAL A 200 16.45 -13.58 20.98
N ILE A 201 15.40 -13.33 21.77
CA ILE A 201 15.54 -12.98 23.19
C ILE A 201 16.24 -14.10 23.95
N ARG A 202 15.93 -15.36 23.65
CA ARG A 202 16.55 -16.54 24.28
C ARG A 202 18.01 -16.68 23.87
N GLU A 203 18.30 -16.68 22.58
CA GLU A 203 19.67 -16.83 22.04
C GLU A 203 20.59 -15.69 22.50
N ALA A 204 20.07 -14.46 22.55
CA ALA A 204 20.83 -13.31 23.02
C ALA A 204 20.92 -13.20 24.55
N ASN A 205 20.36 -14.14 25.32
CA ASN A 205 20.30 -14.09 26.79
C ASN A 205 19.68 -12.79 27.34
N GLY A 206 18.65 -12.29 26.66
CA GLY A 206 17.89 -11.10 27.05
C GLY A 206 18.11 -9.89 26.15
N ILE A 207 17.13 -8.97 26.18
CA ILE A 207 17.09 -7.79 25.32
C ILE A 207 18.26 -6.84 25.60
N SER A 208 18.56 -6.57 26.88
CA SER A 208 19.65 -5.66 27.25
C SER A 208 21.01 -6.16 26.78
N ASN A 209 21.23 -7.48 26.82
CA ASN A 209 22.48 -8.08 26.36
C ASN A 209 22.62 -7.94 24.84
N LEU A 210 21.56 -8.18 24.07
CA LEU A 210 21.55 -7.97 22.61
C LEU A 210 21.99 -6.56 22.21
N PHE A 211 21.40 -5.53 22.84
CA PHE A 211 21.76 -4.13 22.54
C PHE A 211 23.17 -3.76 23.01
N SER A 212 23.66 -4.41 24.08
CA SER A 212 25.05 -4.23 24.54
C SER A 212 26.03 -4.80 23.52
N MET A 213 25.80 -6.04 23.05
CA MET A 213 26.59 -6.67 21.98
C MET A 213 26.54 -5.86 20.68
N ALA A 214 25.37 -5.32 20.32
CA ALA A 214 25.22 -4.47 19.14
C ALA A 214 26.08 -3.20 19.24
N LYS A 215 26.07 -2.55 20.42
CA LYS A 215 26.91 -1.38 20.67
C LYS A 215 28.41 -1.73 20.62
N GLU A 216 28.82 -2.88 21.15
CA GLU A 216 30.20 -3.37 21.08
C GLU A 216 30.66 -3.63 19.64
N GLN A 217 29.75 -4.08 18.76
CA GLN A 217 30.03 -4.20 17.32
C GLN A 217 29.94 -2.88 16.55
N GLY A 218 29.74 -1.74 17.24
CA GLY A 218 29.67 -0.42 16.62
C GLY A 218 28.33 -0.11 15.96
N ALA A 219 27.29 -0.93 16.17
CA ALA A 219 25.95 -0.59 15.72
C ALA A 219 25.39 0.57 16.56
N SER A 220 24.77 1.54 15.87
CA SER A 220 24.05 2.60 16.58
C SER A 220 22.78 2.03 17.22
N VAL A 221 22.61 2.29 18.52
CA VAL A 221 21.44 1.89 19.31
C VAL A 221 20.61 3.11 19.77
N THR A 222 21.06 4.30 19.41
CA THR A 222 20.47 5.60 19.75
C THR A 222 20.22 6.43 18.49
N ILE A 223 19.34 7.43 18.60
CA ILE A 223 19.05 8.35 17.48
C ILE A 223 19.76 9.66 17.80
N ASP A 224 21.05 9.72 17.46
CA ASP A 224 21.98 10.79 17.83
C ASP A 224 22.45 11.63 16.63
N GLN A 225 22.21 11.17 15.40
CA GLN A 225 22.58 11.87 14.18
C GLN A 225 21.49 12.89 13.76
N PRO A 226 21.73 14.21 13.89
CA PRO A 226 20.70 15.23 13.64
C PRO A 226 20.15 15.19 12.20
N GLU A 227 21.02 14.94 11.22
CA GLU A 227 20.62 14.87 9.81
C GLU A 227 19.64 13.72 9.53
N SER A 228 19.93 12.53 10.04
CA SER A 228 19.04 11.37 9.90
C SER A 228 17.70 11.57 10.63
N LEU A 229 17.72 12.32 11.75
CA LEU A 229 16.52 12.68 12.49
C LEU A 229 15.64 13.67 11.73
N VAL A 230 16.21 14.71 11.10
CA VAL A 230 15.46 15.65 10.24
C VAL A 230 14.76 14.91 9.11
N PHE A 231 15.48 14.01 8.41
CA PHE A 231 14.90 13.18 7.38
C PHE A 231 13.77 12.31 7.94
N SER A 232 13.99 11.66 9.09
CA SER A 232 13.02 10.76 9.69
C SER A 232 11.73 11.49 10.09
N LEU A 233 11.83 12.63 10.77
CA LEU A 233 10.68 13.43 11.23
C LEU A 233 9.87 14.00 10.06
N THR A 234 10.56 14.56 9.05
CA THR A 234 9.89 15.10 7.86
C THR A 234 9.22 13.99 7.04
N THR A 235 9.84 12.81 6.97
CA THR A 235 9.26 11.64 6.30
C THR A 235 8.06 11.07 7.08
N ILE A 236 8.11 11.03 8.42
CA ILE A 236 6.96 10.64 9.27
C ILE A 236 5.75 11.50 8.94
N PHE A 237 5.94 12.82 8.96
CA PHE A 237 4.86 13.77 8.70
C PHE A 237 4.30 13.61 7.27
N PHE A 238 5.17 13.57 6.27
CA PHE A 238 4.78 13.44 4.87
C PHE A 238 4.02 12.13 4.59
N GLN A 239 4.57 10.99 5.00
CA GLN A 239 3.99 9.69 4.69
C GLN A 239 2.70 9.41 5.46
N ALA A 240 2.59 9.91 6.70
CA ALA A 240 1.36 9.81 7.47
C ALA A 240 0.17 10.51 6.78
N LEU A 241 0.42 11.66 6.15
CA LEU A 241 -0.58 12.36 5.34
C LEU A 241 -0.88 11.64 4.01
N ALA A 242 0.15 11.03 3.41
CA ALA A 242 0.07 10.43 2.09
C ALA A 242 -0.51 9.00 2.06
N LEU A 243 -0.53 8.26 3.18
CA LEU A 243 -1.00 6.86 3.22
C LEU A 243 -2.39 6.68 2.59
N TYR A 244 -3.34 7.55 2.93
CA TYR A 244 -4.72 7.48 2.42
C TYR A 244 -4.91 8.10 1.04
N CYS A 245 -3.85 8.69 0.49
CA CYS A 245 -3.81 9.18 -0.89
C CYS A 245 -3.43 8.06 -1.88
N MET A 246 -2.88 6.94 -1.39
CA MET A 246 -2.46 5.81 -2.21
C MET A 246 -3.63 5.21 -3.01
N PRO A 247 -3.48 4.99 -4.34
CA PRO A 247 -4.52 4.36 -5.15
C PRO A 247 -5.02 3.02 -4.59
N LEU A 248 -4.07 2.20 -4.11
CA LEU A 248 -4.33 0.91 -3.47
C LEU A 248 -5.23 1.04 -2.24
N ILE A 249 -4.82 1.87 -1.28
CA ILE A 249 -5.53 2.04 0.01
C ILE A 249 -6.92 2.64 -0.21
N ALA A 250 -7.06 3.55 -1.17
CA ALA A 250 -8.34 4.11 -1.54
C ALA A 250 -9.32 3.06 -2.09
N SER A 251 -8.86 2.20 -3.01
CA SER A 251 -9.67 1.10 -3.54
C SER A 251 -10.10 0.14 -2.43
N VAL A 252 -9.23 -0.16 -1.46
CA VAL A 252 -9.59 -0.96 -0.28
C VAL A 252 -10.67 -0.28 0.56
N ILE A 253 -10.53 1.02 0.85
CA ILE A 253 -11.53 1.78 1.60
C ILE A 253 -12.90 1.72 0.93
N PHE A 254 -12.94 1.79 -0.41
CA PHE A 254 -14.19 1.71 -1.17
C PHE A 254 -14.94 0.38 -1.04
N THR A 255 -14.27 -0.71 -0.63
CA THR A 255 -14.92 -2.01 -0.39
C THR A 255 -15.80 -2.03 0.86
N GLY A 256 -15.58 -1.09 1.79
CA GLY A 256 -16.27 -1.08 3.08
C GLY A 256 -17.77 -0.79 2.96
N LYS A 257 -18.58 -1.47 3.78
CA LYS A 257 -20.05 -1.31 3.78
C LYS A 257 -20.58 0.02 4.32
N SER A 258 -19.84 0.65 5.24
CA SER A 258 -20.30 1.88 5.91
C SER A 258 -19.13 2.67 6.48
N GLU A 259 -19.33 3.99 6.62
CA GLU A 259 -18.37 4.87 7.30
C GLU A 259 -18.01 4.39 8.71
N GLY A 260 -19.00 3.94 9.49
CA GLY A 260 -18.76 3.39 10.83
C GLY A 260 -17.85 2.17 10.80
N THR A 261 -17.96 1.35 9.75
CA THR A 261 -17.05 0.22 9.50
C THR A 261 -15.63 0.73 9.26
N ILE A 262 -15.45 1.74 8.38
CA ILE A 262 -14.14 2.35 8.11
C ILE A 262 -13.50 2.85 9.42
N LYS A 263 -14.22 3.66 10.21
CA LYS A 263 -13.73 4.21 11.48
C LYS A 263 -13.37 3.13 12.50
N LYS A 264 -14.21 2.09 12.61
CA LYS A 264 -13.94 0.97 13.52
C LYS A 264 -12.65 0.26 13.13
N THR A 265 -12.44 0.02 11.85
CA THR A 265 -11.22 -0.62 11.36
C THR A 265 -9.97 0.21 11.70
N GLN A 266 -9.98 1.52 11.46
CA GLN A 266 -8.85 2.41 11.79
C GLN A 266 -8.47 2.39 13.27
N ARG A 267 -9.42 2.16 14.18
CA ARG A 267 -9.15 2.08 15.63
C ARG A 267 -8.31 0.86 16.02
N PHE A 268 -8.53 -0.28 15.35
CA PHE A 268 -7.92 -1.55 15.75
C PHE A 268 -6.65 -1.89 14.95
N MET A 269 -6.46 -1.31 13.76
CA MET A 269 -5.26 -1.55 12.96
C MET A 269 -3.92 -1.25 13.67
N PRO A 270 -3.80 -0.24 14.56
CA PRO A 270 -2.58 -0.04 15.32
C PRO A 270 -2.14 -1.24 16.17
N LEU A 271 -3.03 -2.18 16.51
CA LEU A 271 -2.66 -3.38 17.27
C LEU A 271 -1.66 -4.27 16.53
N TYR A 272 -1.61 -4.20 15.20
CA TYR A 272 -0.60 -4.90 14.42
C TYR A 272 0.81 -4.36 14.69
N MET A 273 0.95 -3.14 15.21
CA MET A 273 2.26 -2.60 15.57
C MET A 273 2.95 -3.34 16.71
N LEU A 274 2.23 -4.20 17.45
CA LEU A 274 2.82 -5.06 18.49
C LEU A 274 3.89 -6.03 17.96
N MET A 275 3.94 -6.26 16.64
CA MET A 275 4.97 -7.11 16.02
C MET A 275 6.34 -6.43 15.88
N TYR A 276 6.38 -5.09 15.82
CA TYR A 276 7.62 -4.38 15.49
C TYR A 276 8.75 -4.52 16.49
N PRO A 277 8.52 -4.55 17.82
CA PRO A 277 9.60 -4.81 18.77
C PRO A 277 10.37 -6.09 18.43
N PHE A 278 9.67 -7.15 18.03
CA PHE A 278 10.31 -8.41 17.63
C PHE A 278 11.11 -8.27 16.32
N LEU A 279 10.63 -7.50 15.35
CA LEU A 279 11.38 -7.20 14.12
C LEU A 279 12.64 -6.37 14.40
N ILE A 280 12.58 -5.41 15.34
CA ILE A 280 13.75 -4.65 15.80
C ILE A 280 14.78 -5.61 16.39
N LEU A 281 14.36 -6.49 17.31
CA LEU A 281 15.23 -7.49 17.92
C LEU A 281 15.88 -8.39 16.86
N SER A 282 15.10 -8.88 15.88
CA SER A 282 15.66 -9.68 14.79
C SER A 282 16.68 -8.89 13.95
N SER A 283 16.45 -7.61 13.67
CA SER A 283 17.42 -6.78 12.93
C SER A 283 18.75 -6.65 13.69
N TYR A 284 18.70 -6.33 14.99
CA TYR A 284 19.90 -6.23 15.82
C TYR A 284 20.59 -7.58 16.03
N PHE A 285 19.83 -8.67 16.11
CA PHE A 285 20.42 -10.01 16.16
C PHE A 285 21.22 -10.30 14.89
N ALA A 286 20.66 -10.01 13.72
CA ALA A 286 21.38 -10.13 12.46
C ALA A 286 22.61 -9.22 12.43
N LEU A 287 22.53 -7.97 12.91
CA LEU A 287 23.69 -7.07 12.98
C LEU A 287 24.84 -7.67 13.78
N VAL A 288 24.53 -8.32 14.90
CA VAL A 288 25.53 -8.90 15.81
C VAL A 288 26.07 -10.25 15.31
N HIS A 289 25.19 -11.15 14.86
CA HIS A 289 25.56 -12.55 14.59
C HIS A 289 25.81 -12.83 13.12
N ILE A 290 25.34 -11.96 12.22
CA ILE A 290 25.43 -12.09 10.77
C ILE A 290 25.87 -10.74 10.17
N PRO A 291 27.05 -10.21 10.58
CA PRO A 291 27.53 -8.93 10.08
C PRO A 291 27.84 -9.02 8.57
N ASN A 292 27.78 -7.90 7.87
CA ASN A 292 28.09 -7.76 6.44
C ASN A 292 27.19 -8.55 5.48
N LEU A 293 25.87 -8.56 5.73
CA LEU A 293 24.90 -9.04 4.75
C LEU A 293 25.05 -8.29 3.42
N GLN A 294 25.24 -9.04 2.34
CA GLN A 294 25.33 -8.49 0.99
C GLN A 294 24.06 -7.73 0.59
N ASN A 295 22.90 -8.23 1.01
CA ASN A 295 21.62 -7.55 0.87
C ASN A 295 21.02 -7.32 2.27
N PRO A 296 20.99 -6.08 2.78
CA PRO A 296 20.39 -5.76 4.08
C PRO A 296 18.92 -6.16 4.21
N ASN A 297 18.16 -6.22 3.11
CA ASN A 297 16.77 -6.70 3.12
C ASN A 297 16.68 -8.15 3.67
N GLN A 298 17.76 -8.92 3.65
CA GLN A 298 17.79 -10.29 4.19
C GLN A 298 17.83 -10.34 5.74
N ALA A 299 18.03 -9.24 6.46
CA ALA A 299 18.30 -9.25 7.91
C ALA A 299 17.32 -10.12 8.73
N PHE A 300 16.02 -9.98 8.49
CA PHE A 300 15.01 -10.78 9.21
C PHE A 300 15.05 -12.25 8.81
N MET A 301 15.11 -12.55 7.51
CA MET A 301 15.15 -13.94 7.05
C MET A 301 16.46 -14.64 7.43
N ALA A 302 17.59 -13.93 7.44
CA ALA A 302 18.88 -14.43 7.90
C ALA A 302 18.83 -14.82 9.38
N THR A 303 18.24 -13.96 10.22
CA THR A 303 18.00 -14.26 11.64
C THR A 303 17.11 -15.48 11.82
N VAL A 304 16.01 -15.56 11.06
CA VAL A 304 15.09 -16.70 11.10
C VAL A 304 15.80 -18.00 10.71
N MET A 305 16.60 -17.99 9.65
CA MET A 305 17.36 -19.17 9.20
C MET A 305 18.46 -19.59 10.18
N SER A 306 19.04 -18.66 10.94
CA SER A 306 20.10 -18.99 11.88
C SER A 306 19.60 -19.59 13.20
N ILE A 307 18.37 -19.28 13.62
CA ILE A 307 17.86 -19.66 14.96
C ILE A 307 16.66 -20.61 14.94
N LEU A 308 15.88 -20.66 13.85
CA LEU A 308 14.65 -21.46 13.80
C LEU A 308 14.84 -22.78 13.03
N PRO A 309 14.11 -23.84 13.40
CA PRO A 309 14.12 -25.09 12.65
C PRO A 309 13.52 -24.92 11.25
N GLU A 310 13.93 -25.77 10.31
CA GLU A 310 13.53 -25.69 8.89
C GLU A 310 12.02 -25.53 8.64
N TRP A 311 11.18 -26.24 9.40
CA TRP A 311 9.72 -26.15 9.22
C TRP A 311 9.20 -24.74 9.54
N ALA A 312 9.78 -24.07 10.54
CA ALA A 312 9.41 -22.73 10.95
C ALA A 312 9.93 -21.69 9.95
N VAL A 313 11.14 -21.89 9.40
CA VAL A 313 11.66 -21.10 8.28
C VAL A 313 10.68 -21.15 7.09
N GLY A 314 10.16 -22.34 6.75
CA GLY A 314 9.19 -22.51 5.68
C GLY A 314 7.88 -21.75 5.93
N LEU A 315 7.42 -21.74 7.19
CA LEU A 315 6.25 -20.96 7.61
C LEU A 315 6.47 -19.46 7.46
N VAL A 316 7.61 -18.94 7.93
CA VAL A 316 7.96 -17.52 7.82
C VAL A 316 8.09 -17.10 6.37
N ALA A 317 8.82 -17.88 5.56
CA ALA A 317 8.99 -17.62 4.13
C ALA A 317 7.65 -17.59 3.39
N ALA A 318 6.71 -18.48 3.75
CA ALA A 318 5.38 -18.50 3.15
C ALA A 318 4.55 -17.27 3.55
N GLY A 319 4.59 -16.85 4.82
CA GLY A 319 3.94 -15.63 5.28
C GLY A 319 4.48 -14.37 4.59
N ALA A 320 5.80 -14.29 4.42
CA ALA A 320 6.45 -13.21 3.69
C ALA A 320 6.03 -13.21 2.21
N ALA A 321 6.11 -14.37 1.55
CA ALA A 321 5.75 -14.49 0.15
C ALA A 321 4.28 -14.15 -0.11
N LEU A 322 3.35 -14.67 0.71
CA LEU A 322 1.94 -14.29 0.63
C LEU A 322 1.75 -12.78 0.83
N SER A 323 2.51 -12.15 1.73
CA SER A 323 2.44 -10.70 1.93
C SER A 323 2.85 -9.90 0.71
N GLY A 324 3.81 -10.37 -0.08
CA GLY A 324 4.17 -9.72 -1.35
C GLY A 324 3.16 -10.02 -2.47
N ILE A 325 2.76 -11.29 -2.60
CA ILE A 325 1.86 -11.76 -3.66
C ILE A 325 0.48 -11.11 -3.57
N LEU A 326 -0.09 -11.00 -2.38
CA LEU A 326 -1.42 -10.41 -2.20
C LEU A 326 -1.44 -8.93 -2.55
N VAL A 327 -0.40 -8.19 -2.16
CA VAL A 327 -0.23 -6.78 -2.52
C VAL A 327 -0.05 -6.62 -4.02
N LEU A 328 0.75 -7.48 -4.66
CA LEU A 328 0.86 -7.50 -6.12
C LEU A 328 -0.49 -7.79 -6.80
N ALA A 329 -1.30 -8.67 -6.22
CA ALA A 329 -2.61 -8.99 -6.76
C ALA A 329 -3.58 -7.81 -6.67
N ILE A 330 -3.69 -7.14 -5.53
CA ILE A 330 -4.57 -5.99 -5.37
C ILE A 330 -4.04 -4.78 -6.16
N THR A 331 -2.74 -4.52 -6.16
CA THR A 331 -2.17 -3.42 -6.97
C THR A 331 -2.42 -3.64 -8.46
N SER A 332 -2.31 -4.89 -8.95
CA SER A 332 -2.67 -5.23 -10.32
C SER A 332 -4.16 -5.04 -10.60
N LEU A 333 -5.03 -5.34 -9.64
CA LEU A 333 -6.46 -5.04 -9.72
C LEU A 333 -6.71 -3.53 -9.79
N THR A 334 -5.99 -2.73 -9.00
CA THR A 334 -6.01 -1.27 -9.06
C THR A 334 -5.54 -0.75 -10.40
N VAL A 335 -4.44 -1.28 -10.97
CA VAL A 335 -3.97 -0.96 -12.34
C VAL A 335 -5.07 -1.27 -13.35
N GLY A 336 -5.70 -2.45 -13.26
CA GLY A 336 -6.81 -2.81 -14.15
C GLY A 336 -8.01 -1.88 -14.02
N GLY A 337 -8.33 -1.42 -12.81
CA GLY A 337 -9.34 -0.39 -12.56
C GLY A 337 -8.97 0.96 -13.20
N LEU A 338 -7.73 1.41 -13.03
CA LEU A 338 -7.21 2.64 -13.64
C LEU A 338 -7.28 2.59 -15.17
N VAL A 339 -6.99 1.44 -15.78
CA VAL A 339 -7.07 1.25 -17.23
C VAL A 339 -8.52 1.24 -17.70
N SER A 340 -9.34 0.34 -17.16
CA SER A 340 -10.72 0.14 -17.61
C SER A 340 -11.59 1.37 -17.37
N ARG A 341 -11.49 1.99 -16.19
CA ARG A 341 -12.37 3.09 -15.81
C ARG A 341 -11.82 4.45 -16.22
N ASN A 342 -10.49 4.62 -16.23
CA ASN A 342 -9.90 5.94 -16.39
C ASN A 342 -9.05 6.11 -17.64
N LEU A 343 -8.43 5.08 -18.24
CA LEU A 343 -7.77 5.26 -19.54
C LEU A 343 -8.73 5.00 -20.71
N MET A 344 -9.51 3.93 -20.60
CA MET A 344 -10.30 3.39 -21.71
C MET A 344 -11.78 3.14 -21.35
N PRO A 345 -12.50 4.10 -20.73
CA PRO A 345 -13.89 3.89 -20.28
C PRO A 345 -14.89 3.60 -21.40
N ALA A 346 -14.61 4.04 -22.63
CA ALA A 346 -15.52 3.90 -23.77
C ALA A 346 -15.21 2.68 -24.67
N VAL A 347 -14.20 1.87 -24.32
CA VAL A 347 -13.80 0.70 -25.13
C VAL A 347 -14.71 -0.51 -24.80
N PRO A 348 -15.19 -1.27 -25.80
CA PRO A 348 -16.01 -2.47 -25.55
C PRO A 348 -15.30 -3.50 -24.66
N GLU A 349 -16.07 -4.21 -23.82
CA GLU A 349 -15.58 -5.09 -22.75
C GLU A 349 -14.51 -6.09 -23.23
N ASN A 350 -14.72 -6.75 -24.37
CA ASN A 350 -13.77 -7.74 -24.92
C ASN A 350 -12.40 -7.13 -25.25
N SER A 351 -12.38 -5.92 -25.84
CA SER A 351 -11.14 -5.22 -26.17
C SER A 351 -10.53 -4.56 -24.94
N GLN A 352 -11.36 -4.01 -24.06
CA GLN A 352 -10.93 -3.40 -22.80
C GLN A 352 -10.24 -4.43 -21.90
N ARG A 353 -10.75 -5.66 -21.81
CA ARG A 353 -10.13 -6.75 -21.06
C ARG A 353 -8.72 -7.06 -21.56
N LYS A 354 -8.50 -7.10 -22.88
CA LYS A 354 -7.16 -7.29 -23.46
C LYS A 354 -6.21 -6.18 -23.04
N TRP A 355 -6.64 -4.92 -23.14
CA TRP A 355 -5.83 -3.77 -22.73
C TRP A 355 -5.50 -3.76 -21.24
N VAL A 356 -6.48 -4.08 -20.39
CA VAL A 356 -6.27 -4.26 -18.94
C VAL A 356 -5.19 -5.32 -18.69
N GLN A 357 -5.30 -6.49 -19.31
CA GLN A 357 -4.32 -7.56 -19.17
C GLN A 357 -2.93 -7.12 -19.65
N THR A 358 -2.84 -6.49 -20.82
CA THR A 358 -1.57 -6.00 -21.37
C THR A 358 -0.91 -4.99 -20.43
N ILE A 359 -1.65 -4.00 -19.93
CA ILE A 359 -1.07 -2.96 -19.06
C ILE A 359 -0.70 -3.52 -17.68
N VAL A 360 -1.48 -4.46 -17.13
CA VAL A 360 -1.10 -5.16 -15.89
C VAL A 360 0.19 -5.96 -16.08
N VAL A 361 0.32 -6.68 -17.20
CA VAL A 361 1.56 -7.41 -17.52
C VAL A 361 2.73 -6.44 -17.69
N LEU A 362 2.55 -5.32 -18.40
CA LEU A 362 3.59 -4.29 -18.54
C LEU A 362 3.99 -3.69 -17.17
N TYR A 363 3.03 -3.46 -16.27
CA TYR A 363 3.31 -3.01 -14.91
C TYR A 363 4.16 -4.03 -14.14
N LEU A 364 3.79 -5.32 -14.18
CA LEU A 364 4.54 -6.38 -13.52
C LEU A 364 5.94 -6.50 -14.11
N LEU A 365 6.07 -6.57 -15.44
CA LEU A 365 7.36 -6.66 -16.12
C LEU A 365 8.26 -5.45 -15.83
N SER A 366 7.70 -4.24 -15.79
CA SER A 366 8.46 -3.02 -15.47
C SER A 366 8.96 -3.06 -14.02
N SER A 367 8.12 -3.51 -13.09
CA SER A 367 8.49 -3.67 -11.67
C SER A 367 9.57 -4.76 -11.48
N MET A 368 9.43 -5.88 -12.18
CA MET A 368 10.40 -6.98 -12.20
C MET A 368 11.74 -6.53 -12.79
N ALA A 369 11.71 -5.82 -13.92
CA ALA A 369 12.90 -5.29 -14.57
C ALA A 369 13.65 -4.31 -13.65
N LEU A 370 12.95 -3.37 -13.01
CA LEU A 370 13.59 -2.45 -12.05
C LEU A 370 14.16 -3.19 -10.83
N THR A 371 13.51 -4.25 -10.37
CA THR A 371 14.04 -5.07 -9.26
C THR A 371 15.39 -5.69 -9.62
N LEU A 372 15.55 -6.15 -10.87
CA LEU A 372 16.78 -6.80 -11.32
C LEU A 372 17.87 -5.80 -11.77
N LEU A 373 17.47 -4.68 -12.38
CA LEU A 373 18.39 -3.70 -12.95
C LEU A 373 18.82 -2.61 -11.97
N ALA A 374 17.98 -2.31 -10.98
CA ALA A 374 18.20 -1.27 -9.98
C ALA A 374 17.74 -1.75 -8.59
N PRO A 375 18.35 -2.83 -8.05
CA PRO A 375 18.04 -3.33 -6.72
C PRO A 375 18.26 -2.22 -5.69
N SER A 376 17.35 -2.12 -4.72
CA SER A 376 17.38 -1.04 -3.74
C SER A 376 16.89 -1.52 -2.39
N LEU A 377 17.29 -0.82 -1.33
CA LEU A 377 16.73 -1.03 -0.01
C LEU A 377 15.22 -0.82 -0.08
N MET A 378 14.44 -1.77 0.45
CA MET A 378 12.98 -1.73 0.35
C MET A 378 12.39 -0.41 0.89
N LEU A 379 12.96 0.14 1.95
CA LEU A 379 12.53 1.44 2.51
C LEU A 379 12.75 2.62 1.56
N ASN A 380 13.77 2.57 0.70
CA ASN A 380 13.95 3.59 -0.33
C ASN A 380 12.85 3.49 -1.38
N LEU A 381 12.47 2.27 -1.78
CA LEU A 381 11.36 2.05 -2.71
C LEU A 381 10.01 2.54 -2.15
N ILE A 382 9.80 2.39 -0.83
CA ILE A 382 8.66 2.99 -0.13
C ILE A 382 8.69 4.51 -0.27
N ASN A 383 9.81 5.18 0.03
CA ASN A 383 9.94 6.63 -0.17
C ASN A 383 9.63 7.04 -1.61
N THR A 384 10.22 6.37 -2.60
CA THR A 384 10.03 6.68 -4.01
C THR A 384 8.57 6.55 -4.43
N ALA A 385 7.85 5.54 -3.97
CA ALA A 385 6.41 5.40 -4.25
C ALA A 385 5.60 6.53 -3.59
N TYR A 386 5.91 6.86 -2.32
CA TYR A 386 5.21 7.90 -1.56
C TYR A 386 5.42 9.31 -2.13
N TYR A 387 6.56 9.57 -2.79
CA TYR A 387 6.82 10.85 -3.45
C TYR A 387 5.70 11.25 -4.41
N GLY A 388 5.10 10.30 -5.12
CA GLY A 388 3.95 10.56 -5.98
C GLY A 388 2.60 10.46 -5.30
N TYR A 389 2.41 9.46 -4.43
CA TYR A 389 1.12 9.29 -3.73
C TYR A 389 0.75 10.50 -2.89
N GLY A 390 1.72 11.11 -2.22
CA GLY A 390 1.50 12.33 -1.45
C GLY A 390 1.00 13.50 -2.30
N GLN A 391 1.33 13.55 -3.59
CA GLN A 391 0.95 14.65 -4.47
C GLN A 391 -0.54 14.68 -4.82
N PHE A 392 -1.29 13.62 -4.53
CA PHE A 392 -2.75 13.65 -4.65
C PHE A 392 -3.43 14.42 -3.51
N LEU A 393 -2.73 14.69 -2.40
CA LEU A 393 -3.30 15.28 -1.20
C LEU A 393 -3.97 16.65 -1.44
N PRO A 394 -3.35 17.65 -2.13
CA PRO A 394 -3.99 18.94 -2.34
C PRO A 394 -5.32 18.81 -3.10
N GLY A 395 -5.35 17.91 -4.08
CA GLY A 395 -6.53 17.60 -4.86
C GLY A 395 -7.63 16.91 -4.06
N LEU A 396 -7.29 15.94 -3.21
CA LEU A 396 -8.25 15.26 -2.33
C LEU A 396 -8.83 16.23 -1.29
N LEU A 397 -8.00 17.06 -0.67
CA LEU A 397 -8.46 18.10 0.25
C LEU A 397 -9.39 19.10 -0.44
N ALA A 398 -9.09 19.48 -1.68
CA ALA A 398 -9.97 20.34 -2.47
C ALA A 398 -11.34 19.69 -2.69
N ILE A 399 -11.40 18.41 -3.07
CA ILE A 399 -12.65 17.66 -3.25
C ILE A 399 -13.48 17.60 -1.95
N PHE A 400 -12.82 17.46 -0.80
CA PHE A 400 -13.49 17.31 0.48
C PHE A 400 -13.99 18.64 1.05
N PHE A 401 -13.26 19.73 0.85
CA PHE A 401 -13.47 20.98 1.59
C PHE A 401 -13.61 22.24 0.75
N SER A 402 -13.03 22.32 -0.46
CA SER A 402 -12.94 23.57 -1.21
C SER A 402 -13.94 23.67 -2.37
N ARG A 403 -14.49 24.87 -2.57
CA ARG A 403 -15.29 25.24 -3.75
C ARG A 403 -14.55 26.14 -4.73
N THR A 404 -13.29 26.48 -4.46
CA THR A 404 -12.56 27.53 -5.19
C THR A 404 -11.40 27.00 -6.01
N ILE A 405 -10.87 25.83 -5.64
CA ILE A 405 -9.76 25.19 -6.32
C ILE A 405 -10.23 24.62 -7.67
N LYS A 406 -9.44 24.85 -8.73
CA LYS A 406 -9.82 24.54 -10.11
C LYS A 406 -9.03 23.33 -10.63
N PRO A 407 -9.60 22.57 -11.57
CA PRO A 407 -8.97 21.35 -12.04
C PRO A 407 -7.60 21.58 -12.71
N LEU A 408 -7.42 22.70 -13.42
CA LEU A 408 -6.11 23.06 -13.99
C LEU A 408 -5.04 23.31 -12.92
N GLY A 409 -5.42 23.95 -11.80
CA GLY A 409 -4.49 24.19 -10.70
C GLY A 409 -4.01 22.88 -10.07
N ILE A 410 -4.95 21.96 -9.80
CA ILE A 410 -4.62 20.63 -9.27
C ILE A 410 -3.69 19.87 -10.24
N ALA A 411 -3.98 19.88 -11.54
CA ALA A 411 -3.15 19.20 -12.53
C ALA A 411 -1.74 19.79 -12.58
N ALA A 412 -1.61 21.12 -12.61
CA ALA A 412 -0.32 21.81 -12.63
C ALA A 412 0.49 21.54 -11.35
N GLY A 413 -0.16 21.59 -10.17
CA GLY A 413 0.48 21.29 -8.90
C GLY A 413 0.95 19.84 -8.81
N LEU A 414 0.10 18.88 -9.20
CA LEU A 414 0.44 17.46 -9.22
C LEU A 414 1.64 17.18 -10.13
N ILE A 415 1.63 17.72 -11.35
CA ILE A 415 2.74 17.58 -12.30
C ILE A 415 4.01 18.20 -11.72
N THR A 416 3.93 19.41 -11.15
CA THR A 416 5.09 20.09 -10.56
C THR A 416 5.69 19.29 -9.42
N GLY A 417 4.86 18.80 -8.48
CA GLY A 417 5.32 17.99 -7.36
C GLY A 417 5.98 16.68 -7.82
N ASN A 418 5.33 15.96 -8.75
CA ASN A 418 5.88 14.71 -9.27
C ASN A 418 7.21 14.91 -9.99
N VAL A 419 7.27 15.89 -10.91
CA VAL A 419 8.50 16.18 -11.68
C VAL A 419 9.60 16.60 -10.72
N PHE A 420 9.34 17.51 -9.79
CA PHE A 420 10.33 17.95 -8.81
C PHE A 420 10.86 16.77 -7.97
N ALA A 421 9.97 15.94 -7.42
CA ALA A 421 10.38 14.82 -6.58
C ALA A 421 11.20 13.78 -7.35
N LEU A 422 10.78 13.44 -8.57
CA LEU A 422 11.51 12.50 -9.43
C LEU A 422 12.86 13.08 -9.87
N SER A 423 12.91 14.34 -10.29
CA SER A 423 14.15 14.99 -10.68
C SER A 423 15.14 14.99 -9.52
N MET A 424 14.74 15.44 -8.33
CA MET A 424 15.61 15.45 -7.14
C MET A 424 16.06 14.05 -6.73
N HIS A 425 15.19 13.04 -6.84
CA HIS A 425 15.53 11.65 -6.54
C HIS A 425 16.55 11.08 -7.53
N LEU A 426 16.38 11.32 -8.83
CA LEU A 426 17.24 10.77 -9.89
C LEU A 426 18.63 11.43 -9.93
N ILE A 427 18.73 12.70 -9.57
CA ILE A 427 20.01 13.44 -9.48
C ILE A 427 20.64 13.36 -8.09
N GLU A 428 20.02 12.63 -7.15
CA GLU A 428 20.47 12.42 -5.77
C GLU A 428 20.73 13.72 -4.98
N ILE A 429 19.99 14.79 -5.27
CA ILE A 429 20.09 16.04 -4.52
C ILE A 429 19.27 15.95 -3.24
N ASN A 430 19.94 16.18 -2.12
CA ASN A 430 19.34 16.30 -0.81
C ASN A 430 19.32 17.78 -0.36
N LEU A 431 18.13 18.29 -0.06
CA LEU A 431 17.94 19.66 0.43
C LEU A 431 17.71 19.64 1.94
N PHE A 432 18.76 20.02 2.69
CA PHE A 432 18.73 20.15 4.16
C PHE A 432 18.30 18.88 4.91
N ASN A 433 18.49 17.69 4.31
CA ASN A 433 18.03 16.41 4.87
C ASN A 433 16.50 16.32 5.05
N ILE A 434 15.74 17.20 4.40
CA ILE A 434 14.27 17.15 4.40
C ILE A 434 13.82 16.13 3.36
N ASN A 435 12.76 15.38 3.68
CA ASN A 435 12.15 14.48 2.73
C ASN A 435 11.75 15.20 1.42
N ILE A 436 12.30 14.76 0.29
CA ILE A 436 12.08 15.35 -1.03
C ILE A 436 10.59 15.42 -1.37
N GLY A 437 9.82 14.38 -1.02
CA GLY A 437 8.37 14.32 -1.23
C GLY A 437 7.60 15.40 -0.48
N LEU A 438 8.07 15.78 0.72
CA LEU A 438 7.48 16.88 1.49
C LEU A 438 7.70 18.23 0.80
N ILE A 439 8.93 18.49 0.32
CA ILE A 439 9.24 19.72 -0.42
C ILE A 439 8.39 19.78 -1.69
N ALA A 440 8.33 18.69 -2.45
CA ALA A 440 7.49 18.55 -3.63
C ALA A 440 6.01 18.80 -3.33
N LEU A 441 5.51 18.31 -2.20
CA LEU A 441 4.14 18.52 -1.75
C LEU A 441 3.85 19.99 -1.44
N VAL A 442 4.78 20.69 -0.78
CA VAL A 442 4.65 22.13 -0.53
C VAL A 442 4.58 22.90 -1.85
N LEU A 443 5.47 22.60 -2.80
CA LEU A 443 5.45 23.20 -4.14
C LEU A 443 4.13 22.92 -4.87
N ASN A 444 3.62 21.69 -4.78
CA ASN A 444 2.33 21.31 -5.34
C ASN A 444 1.17 22.12 -4.73
N PHE A 445 1.12 22.31 -3.40
CA PHE A 445 0.12 23.18 -2.77
C PHE A 445 0.20 24.62 -3.29
N ILE A 446 1.41 25.18 -3.37
CA ILE A 446 1.63 26.55 -3.85
C ILE A 446 1.14 26.70 -5.29
N VAL A 447 1.58 25.83 -6.20
CA VAL A 447 1.18 25.87 -7.61
C VAL A 447 -0.32 25.62 -7.78
N THR A 448 -0.88 24.64 -7.05
CA THR A 448 -2.33 24.36 -7.07
C THR A 448 -3.13 25.59 -6.72
N TYR A 449 -2.73 26.31 -5.66
CA TYR A 449 -3.40 27.52 -5.22
C TYR A 449 -3.25 28.66 -6.22
N ILE A 450 -2.02 29.02 -6.61
CA ILE A 450 -1.72 30.15 -7.51
C ILE A 450 -2.45 29.96 -8.86
N VAL A 451 -2.30 28.80 -9.50
CA VAL A 451 -2.93 28.54 -10.80
C VAL A 451 -4.45 28.54 -10.70
N SER A 452 -5.03 28.02 -9.60
CA SER A 452 -6.48 28.06 -9.40
C SER A 452 -7.03 29.48 -9.26
N MET A 453 -6.30 30.37 -8.59
CA MET A 453 -6.73 31.77 -8.40
C MET A 453 -6.67 32.57 -9.70
N VAL A 454 -5.62 32.37 -10.50
CA VAL A 454 -5.41 33.12 -11.75
C VAL A 454 -6.32 32.62 -12.88
N THR A 455 -6.73 31.35 -12.87
CA THR A 455 -7.53 30.75 -13.95
C THR A 455 -9.01 31.18 -13.87
N LYS A 456 -9.45 32.24 -14.56
CA LYS A 456 -10.83 32.76 -14.42
C LYS A 456 -11.97 31.89 -15.00
N LYS A 457 -11.73 31.06 -16.01
CA LYS A 457 -12.78 30.43 -16.86
C LYS A 457 -13.20 28.98 -16.51
N GLN A 458 -12.73 28.38 -15.41
CA GLN A 458 -13.08 26.99 -15.07
C GLN A 458 -14.01 26.91 -13.86
N SER A 459 -15.02 26.03 -13.95
CA SER A 459 -15.86 25.66 -12.81
C SER A 459 -15.01 24.97 -11.74
N ALA A 460 -15.17 25.40 -10.49
CA ALA A 460 -14.38 24.96 -9.36
C ALA A 460 -14.90 23.66 -8.70
N GLY A 461 -15.63 22.85 -9.47
CA GLY A 461 -16.16 21.55 -9.04
C GLY A 461 -17.56 21.60 -8.41
N LYS A 462 -18.08 20.43 -8.06
CA LYS A 462 -19.38 20.26 -7.38
C LYS A 462 -19.27 20.56 -5.89
N GLU A 463 -20.40 20.55 -5.16
CA GLU A 463 -20.35 20.80 -3.72
C GLU A 463 -19.49 19.76 -2.95
N PRO A 464 -18.58 20.21 -2.05
CA PRO A 464 -17.71 19.33 -1.27
C PRO A 464 -18.46 18.42 -0.31
N VAL A 465 -17.92 17.22 -0.08
CA VAL A 465 -18.59 16.15 0.67
C VAL A 465 -18.61 16.38 2.18
N ALA A 466 -17.65 17.14 2.73
CA ALA A 466 -17.61 17.42 4.17
C ALA A 466 -18.74 18.34 4.64
N ARG A 467 -19.33 19.12 3.73
CA ARG A 467 -20.44 20.03 4.03
C ARG A 467 -21.75 19.22 4.00
N LYS A 468 -22.16 18.64 5.13
CA LYS A 468 -23.53 18.13 5.28
C LYS A 468 -24.49 19.26 4.89
N SER A 469 -25.45 18.99 4.01
CA SER A 469 -26.59 19.88 3.84
C SER A 469 -27.33 19.88 5.18
N ASN A 470 -27.50 21.05 5.79
CA ASN A 470 -28.30 21.22 7.01
C ASN A 470 -29.82 21.07 6.72
N GLY A 471 -30.25 20.14 5.85
CA GLY A 471 -31.67 20.09 5.47
C GLY A 471 -32.21 18.83 4.80
N SER A 472 -31.42 17.78 4.53
CA SER A 472 -31.92 16.63 3.75
C SER A 472 -32.52 15.47 4.56
N ASP A 473 -32.43 15.48 5.90
CA ASP A 473 -33.04 14.41 6.72
C ASP A 473 -34.56 14.58 6.93
N ALA A 474 -35.14 15.70 6.46
CA ALA A 474 -36.59 15.95 6.55
C ALA A 474 -37.38 15.55 5.29
N LYS A 475 -36.76 15.54 4.10
CA LYS A 475 -37.50 15.30 2.83
C LYS A 475 -37.51 13.84 2.36
N SER A 476 -36.63 12.98 2.86
CA SER A 476 -36.60 11.56 2.47
C SER A 476 -37.65 10.68 3.16
N LYS A 477 -38.47 11.24 4.07
CA LYS A 477 -39.52 10.51 4.79
C LYS A 477 -40.92 10.61 4.18
N GLU A 478 -41.16 11.49 3.21
CA GLU A 478 -42.51 11.66 2.62
C GLU A 478 -42.72 10.99 1.26
N GLU A 479 -41.68 10.70 0.47
CA GLU A 479 -41.84 10.15 -0.88
C GLU A 479 -42.00 8.61 -0.97
N PHE A 480 -42.03 7.89 0.16
CA PHE A 480 -42.13 6.41 0.15
C PHE A 480 -43.49 5.85 0.60
N LYS A 481 -44.56 6.65 0.55
CA LYS A 481 -45.93 6.17 0.72
C LYS A 481 -46.78 6.49 -0.52
N GLY A 482 -46.99 5.49 -1.36
CA GLY A 482 -48.14 5.48 -2.26
C GLY A 482 -47.84 5.07 -3.70
N THR A 483 -47.70 3.77 -3.95
CA THR A 483 -48.20 3.18 -5.21
C THR A 483 -48.59 1.73 -4.91
N PRO A 484 -49.88 1.35 -4.99
CA PRO A 484 -50.31 -0.03 -4.82
C PRO A 484 -50.02 -0.87 -6.07
N PRO A 485 -49.88 -2.21 -5.94
CA PRO A 485 -49.48 -3.08 -7.03
C PRO A 485 -50.61 -3.26 -8.05
N VAL A 486 -50.26 -3.16 -9.33
CA VAL A 486 -51.14 -3.49 -10.46
C VAL A 486 -51.28 -5.00 -10.56
N ALA A 487 -52.53 -5.47 -10.51
CA ALA A 487 -52.90 -6.87 -10.66
C ALA A 487 -52.62 -7.39 -12.08
N ALA A 488 -52.13 -8.63 -12.15
CA ALA A 488 -51.98 -9.37 -13.38
C ALA A 488 -53.34 -9.79 -13.96
N LYS A 489 -53.49 -9.62 -15.28
CA LYS A 489 -54.35 -10.43 -16.14
C LYS A 489 -53.60 -10.71 -17.43
#